data_AF-A0A9E1X6J8-F1
#
_entry.id   AF-A0A9E1X6J8-F1
#
_cell.length_a   1.000
_cell.length_b   1.000
_cell.length_c   1.000
_cell.angle_alpha   90.00
_cell.angle_beta   90.00
_cell.angle_gamma   90.00
#
_symmetry.space_group_name_H-M   'P 1'
#
loop_
_entity.id
_entity.type
_entity.pdbx_description
1 polymer ?
#
loop_
_entity_poly.entity_id
_entity_poly.type
_entity_poly.pdbx_seq_one_letter_code
_entity_poly.pdbx_strand_id
1 'polypeptide(L)'
;MRSEILINKKGIVQSSAGDAPPEGGVCVIRTNQEYSITFDDKPSPSALISLIRTLRSASGAMILTGKHLNENHPTPQNAFITIARMALHTIENEPDAKFKSQLDLFSMTHSGNHQLPEALMPLARLNLLGKDVPSALMQVVNANIDNLVSIGQTMSMRLCFLSLPQSFLWPEVTIQKGDTLDECFPKDTEYWLSVIYETAFALKLPLYHHGIIKMSGIMPDDTHLPFHRLIYPLAPISDRPHNYRVLSVACVTDPDNAPII
;
A
#
# COMPACT_ATOMS: atom_id res chain seq x y z
N MET A 1 22.22 -17.83 9.95
CA MET A 1 22.21 -17.77 8.46
C MET A 1 22.28 -16.31 8.05
N ARG A 2 23.23 -15.94 7.17
CA ARG A 2 23.40 -14.58 6.65
C ARG A 2 22.99 -14.57 5.17
N SER A 3 22.21 -13.58 4.76
CA SER A 3 21.85 -13.37 3.35
C SER A 3 21.85 -11.88 3.02
N GLU A 4 22.36 -11.54 1.85
CA GLU A 4 22.50 -10.17 1.39
C GLU A 4 21.78 -9.98 0.07
N ILE A 5 20.92 -8.98 0.03
CA ILE A 5 20.06 -8.69 -1.11
C ILE A 5 20.23 -7.22 -1.45
N LEU A 6 20.37 -6.94 -2.74
CA LEU A 6 20.37 -5.60 -3.29
C LEU A 6 19.14 -5.42 -4.18
N ILE A 7 18.51 -4.26 -4.05
CA ILE A 7 17.38 -3.85 -4.88
C ILE A 7 17.82 -2.58 -5.60
N ASN A 8 17.90 -2.63 -6.93
CA ASN A 8 18.33 -1.48 -7.71
C ASN A 8 17.20 -0.47 -7.93
N LYS A 9 17.51 0.68 -8.56
CA LYS A 9 16.55 1.75 -8.87
C LYS A 9 15.36 1.37 -9.76
N LYS A 10 15.34 0.15 -10.31
CA LYS A 10 14.23 -0.39 -11.11
C LYS A 10 13.40 -1.41 -10.31
N GLY A 11 13.71 -1.62 -9.03
CA GLY A 11 13.07 -2.63 -8.20
C GLY A 11 13.53 -4.06 -8.49
N ILE A 12 14.65 -4.26 -9.19
CA ILE A 12 15.15 -5.61 -9.46
C ILE A 12 15.95 -6.10 -8.26
N VAL A 13 15.55 -7.27 -7.74
CA VAL A 13 16.19 -7.96 -6.61
C VAL A 13 17.36 -8.81 -7.11
N GLN A 14 18.52 -8.64 -6.48
CA GLN A 14 19.77 -9.33 -6.83
C GLN A 14 20.50 -9.78 -5.56
N SER A 15 21.29 -10.85 -5.65
CA SER A 15 22.23 -11.21 -4.58
C SER A 15 23.36 -10.19 -4.52
N SER A 16 23.74 -9.77 -3.32
CA SER A 16 24.89 -8.89 -3.08
C SER A 16 26.00 -9.62 -2.30
N ALA A 17 27.19 -9.06 -2.36
CA ALA A 17 28.32 -9.40 -1.50
C ALA A 17 28.92 -8.15 -0.82
N GLY A 18 28.14 -7.06 -0.76
CA GLY A 18 28.57 -5.77 -0.25
C GLY A 18 27.44 -5.02 0.44
N ASP A 19 27.84 -4.11 1.33
CA ASP A 19 26.95 -3.49 2.31
C ASP A 19 26.37 -2.13 1.85
N ALA A 20 26.88 -1.59 0.73
CA ALA A 20 26.46 -0.29 0.21
C ALA A 20 25.23 -0.42 -0.72
N PRO A 21 24.23 0.47 -0.57
CA PRO A 21 23.11 0.52 -1.51
C PRO A 21 23.58 1.05 -2.88
N PRO A 22 23.00 0.55 -3.98
CA PRO A 22 23.22 1.12 -5.30
C PRO A 22 22.47 2.47 -5.43
N GLU A 23 22.89 3.31 -6.37
CA GLU A 23 22.19 4.57 -6.67
C GLU A 23 20.68 4.35 -6.89
N GLY A 24 19.85 5.09 -6.14
CA GLY A 24 18.39 5.00 -6.17
C GLY A 24 17.81 3.69 -5.65
N GLY A 25 18.60 2.86 -4.95
CA GLY A 25 18.19 1.54 -4.47
C GLY A 25 18.40 1.31 -2.97
N VAL A 26 18.40 0.03 -2.59
CA VAL A 26 18.43 -0.43 -1.20
C VAL A 26 19.30 -1.67 -1.07
N CYS A 27 20.04 -1.78 0.03
CA CYS A 27 20.72 -3.01 0.45
C CYS A 27 20.05 -3.58 1.71
N VAL A 28 19.87 -4.90 1.76
CA VAL A 28 19.30 -5.62 2.90
C VAL A 28 20.25 -6.73 3.31
N ILE A 29 20.71 -6.66 4.56
CA ILE A 29 21.50 -7.70 5.20
C ILE A 29 20.63 -8.37 6.25
N ARG A 30 20.33 -9.65 6.05
CA ARG A 30 19.64 -10.46 7.04
C ARG A 30 20.65 -11.27 7.82
N THR A 31 20.63 -11.16 9.14
CA THR A 31 21.35 -12.04 10.06
C THR A 31 20.32 -12.70 10.98
N ASN A 32 20.05 -13.99 10.76
CA ASN A 32 19.01 -14.74 11.47
C ASN A 32 17.59 -14.15 11.28
N GLN A 33 17.04 -13.47 12.29
CA GLN A 33 15.74 -12.78 12.23
C GLN A 33 15.89 -11.26 12.21
N GLU A 34 17.10 -10.74 12.20
CA GLU A 34 17.36 -9.31 12.15
C GLU A 34 17.67 -8.88 10.71
N TYR A 35 17.09 -7.75 10.31
CA TYR A 35 17.23 -7.18 8.98
C TYR A 35 17.82 -5.77 9.10
N SER A 36 19.05 -5.60 8.64
CA SER A 36 19.67 -4.28 8.46
C SER A 36 19.40 -3.80 7.05
N ILE A 37 18.70 -2.68 6.92
CA ILE A 37 18.24 -2.14 5.65
C ILE A 37 18.89 -0.77 5.46
N THR A 38 19.76 -0.67 4.45
CA THR A 38 20.48 0.56 4.11
C THR A 38 19.91 1.14 2.82
N PHE A 39 19.45 2.38 2.87
CA PHE A 39 18.91 3.11 1.73
C PHE A 39 19.97 4.00 1.08
N ASP A 40 19.92 4.13 -0.25
CA ASP A 40 20.57 5.23 -0.95
C ASP A 40 20.01 6.60 -0.47
N ASP A 41 20.72 7.69 -0.78
CA ASP A 41 20.31 9.05 -0.43
C ASP A 41 18.95 9.44 -1.05
N LYS A 42 18.62 8.89 -2.22
CA LYS A 42 17.37 9.17 -2.95
C LYS A 42 16.78 7.86 -3.51
N PRO A 43 16.26 6.96 -2.65
CA PRO A 43 15.75 5.67 -3.09
C PRO A 43 14.54 5.87 -4.01
N SER A 44 14.49 5.13 -5.11
CA SER A 44 13.40 5.21 -6.07
C SER A 44 12.11 4.55 -5.53
N PRO A 45 10.91 4.99 -5.97
CA PRO A 45 9.65 4.35 -5.57
C PRO A 45 9.63 2.86 -5.89
N SER A 46 10.14 2.47 -7.06
CA SER A 46 10.20 1.06 -7.47
C SER A 46 11.07 0.19 -6.55
N ALA A 47 12.19 0.74 -6.05
CA ALA A 47 13.04 0.04 -5.10
C ALA A 47 12.35 -0.15 -3.76
N LEU A 48 11.65 0.89 -3.26
CA LEU A 48 10.92 0.85 -1.99
C LEU A 48 9.70 -0.10 -2.05
N ILE A 49 8.95 -0.09 -3.15
CA ILE A 49 7.84 -1.04 -3.39
C ILE A 49 8.38 -2.48 -3.42
N SER A 50 9.47 -2.71 -4.16
CA SER A 50 10.08 -4.05 -4.22
C SER A 50 10.64 -4.49 -2.86
N LEU A 51 11.16 -3.56 -2.06
CA LEU A 51 11.60 -3.84 -0.69
C LEU A 51 10.44 -4.33 0.18
N ILE A 52 9.31 -3.62 0.18
CA ILE A 52 8.10 -4.01 0.92
C ILE A 52 7.67 -5.42 0.49
N ARG A 53 7.60 -5.67 -0.82
CA ARG A 53 7.24 -6.98 -1.37
C ARG A 53 8.20 -8.08 -0.94
N THR A 54 9.51 -7.83 -1.03
CA THR A 54 10.57 -8.79 -0.70
C THR A 54 10.54 -9.16 0.79
N LEU A 55 10.25 -8.20 1.65
CA LEU A 55 10.26 -8.39 3.10
C LEU A 55 8.89 -8.80 3.66
N ARG A 56 7.84 -8.90 2.85
CA ARG A 56 6.46 -9.20 3.30
C ARG A 56 6.32 -10.43 4.21
N SER A 57 7.16 -11.45 4.02
CA SER A 57 7.16 -12.66 4.86
C SER A 57 8.20 -12.64 5.98
N ALA A 58 8.93 -11.55 6.16
CA ALA A 58 9.93 -11.39 7.19
C ALA A 58 9.28 -11.32 8.57
N SER A 59 9.78 -12.14 9.48
CA SER A 59 9.40 -12.14 10.89
C SER A 59 10.66 -11.80 11.70
N GLY A 60 10.79 -10.54 12.12
CA GLY A 60 11.85 -10.12 13.03
C GLY A 60 12.20 -8.63 12.94
N ALA A 61 13.15 -8.20 13.76
CA ALA A 61 13.48 -6.78 13.92
C ALA A 61 14.08 -6.19 12.64
N MET A 62 13.76 -4.93 12.37
CA MET A 62 14.24 -4.20 11.19
C MET A 62 14.92 -2.92 11.63
N ILE A 63 16.16 -2.74 11.18
CA ILE A 63 16.96 -1.54 11.42
C ILE A 63 17.04 -0.78 10.09
N LEU A 64 16.54 0.45 10.09
CA LEU A 64 16.52 1.31 8.91
C LEU A 64 17.64 2.34 9.01
N THR A 65 18.52 2.36 8.00
CA THR A 65 19.66 3.28 7.95
C THR A 65 19.68 4.02 6.62
N GLY A 66 19.74 5.35 6.67
CA GLY A 66 19.79 6.18 5.47
C GLY A 66 19.93 7.65 5.80
N LYS A 67 19.83 8.50 4.78
CA LYS A 67 19.88 9.94 4.97
C LYS A 67 18.71 10.41 5.85
N HIS A 68 19.02 10.99 7.00
CA HIS A 68 18.05 11.40 8.03
C HIS A 68 17.26 10.25 8.69
N LEU A 69 17.72 9.00 8.55
CA LEU A 69 17.11 7.80 9.14
C LEU A 69 18.16 7.00 9.90
N ASN A 70 17.97 6.87 11.21
CA ASN A 70 18.69 5.89 12.03
C ASN A 70 17.74 5.36 13.09
N GLU A 71 16.78 4.56 12.64
CA GLU A 71 15.65 4.11 13.46
C GLU A 71 15.71 2.60 13.62
N ASN A 72 15.73 2.15 14.88
CA ASN A 72 15.58 0.75 15.21
C ASN A 72 14.10 0.46 15.47
N HIS A 73 13.49 -0.39 14.64
CA HIS A 73 12.12 -0.81 14.82
C HIS A 73 12.09 -2.24 15.37
N PRO A 74 11.72 -2.41 16.66
CA PRO A 74 11.64 -3.73 17.27
C PRO A 74 10.54 -4.59 16.65
N THR A 75 9.56 -3.98 15.97
CA THR A 75 8.50 -4.67 15.24
C THR A 75 8.58 -4.34 13.74
N PRO A 76 8.32 -5.32 12.84
CA PRO A 76 8.24 -5.09 11.39
C PRO A 76 7.23 -4.00 11.01
N GLN A 77 6.19 -3.80 11.81
CA GLN A 77 5.06 -2.94 11.48
C GLN A 77 5.48 -1.48 11.28
N ASN A 78 6.23 -0.93 12.23
CA ASN A 78 6.69 0.44 12.14
C ASN A 78 7.68 0.62 10.99
N ALA A 79 8.54 -0.37 10.74
CA ALA A 79 9.47 -0.32 9.61
C ALA A 79 8.74 -0.26 8.26
N PHE A 80 7.70 -1.10 8.05
CA PHE A 80 6.92 -1.06 6.81
C PHE A 80 6.17 0.26 6.63
N ILE A 81 5.60 0.83 7.71
CA ILE A 81 4.95 2.15 7.63
C ILE A 81 5.97 3.23 7.29
N THR A 82 7.17 3.22 7.88
CA THR A 82 8.25 4.15 7.55
C THR A 82 8.66 4.04 6.09
N ILE A 83 8.90 2.82 5.59
CA ILE A 83 9.25 2.57 4.18
C ILE A 83 8.14 3.04 3.23
N ALA A 84 6.87 2.77 3.57
CA ALA A 84 5.73 3.21 2.78
C ALA A 84 5.64 4.74 2.72
N ARG A 85 5.82 5.42 3.85
CA ARG A 85 5.83 6.89 3.93
C ARG A 85 7.00 7.48 3.14
N MET A 86 8.17 6.86 3.17
CA MET A 86 9.30 7.25 2.30
C MET A 86 8.92 7.14 0.83
N ALA A 87 8.28 6.04 0.41
CA ALA A 87 7.88 5.83 -0.97
C ALA A 87 6.83 6.84 -1.44
N LEU A 88 5.81 7.11 -0.60
CA LEU A 88 4.81 8.16 -0.85
C LEU A 88 5.49 9.52 -0.97
N HIS A 89 6.39 9.88 -0.05
CA HIS A 89 7.10 11.15 -0.09
C HIS A 89 7.92 11.33 -1.37
N THR A 90 8.58 10.27 -1.86
CA THR A 90 9.30 10.32 -3.15
C THR A 90 8.37 10.57 -4.32
N ILE A 91 7.18 9.94 -4.35
CA ILE A 91 6.18 10.11 -5.42
C ILE A 91 5.56 11.52 -5.36
N GLU A 92 5.29 12.01 -4.15
CA GLU A 92 4.49 13.22 -3.91
C GLU A 92 5.30 14.54 -3.92
N ASN A 93 6.63 14.45 -4.00
CA ASN A 93 7.51 15.62 -4.16
C ASN A 93 7.92 15.90 -5.61
N GLU A 94 7.46 15.09 -6.57
CA GLU A 94 7.67 15.40 -7.99
C GLU A 94 6.92 16.69 -8.38
N PRO A 95 7.41 17.49 -9.34
CA PRO A 95 6.83 18.79 -9.67
C PRO A 95 5.33 18.76 -10.00
N ASP A 96 4.86 17.68 -10.62
CA ASP A 96 3.48 17.47 -11.05
C ASP A 96 2.71 16.51 -10.12
N ALA A 97 3.11 16.41 -8.85
CA ALA A 97 2.49 15.51 -7.88
C ALA A 97 0.98 15.74 -7.76
N LYS A 98 0.22 14.66 -7.94
CA LYS A 98 -1.25 14.67 -7.82
C LYS A 98 -1.75 14.38 -6.41
N PHE A 99 -0.87 13.96 -5.52
CA PHE A 99 -1.26 13.44 -4.20
C PHE A 99 -0.46 14.12 -3.10
N LYS A 100 -1.09 14.27 -1.95
CA LYS A 100 -0.44 14.56 -0.67
C LYS A 100 -1.09 13.67 0.38
N SER A 101 -0.39 12.63 0.81
CA SER A 101 -0.97 11.56 1.60
C SER A 101 -0.42 11.47 3.01
N GLN A 102 -1.25 10.91 3.88
CA GLN A 102 -0.91 10.39 5.18
C GLN A 102 -1.32 8.93 5.24
N LEU A 103 -0.49 8.11 5.89
CA LEU A 103 -0.72 6.68 6.02
C LEU A 103 -0.56 6.27 7.47
N ASP A 104 -1.62 5.71 8.04
CA ASP A 104 -1.70 5.34 9.45
C ASP A 104 -2.23 3.90 9.61
N LEU A 105 -1.85 3.25 10.71
CA LEU A 105 -2.50 2.00 11.12
C LEU A 105 -3.93 2.31 11.53
N PHE A 106 -4.88 1.54 10.99
CA PHE A 106 -6.29 1.72 11.33
C PHE A 106 -6.69 0.84 12.52
N SER A 107 -7.37 1.45 13.48
CA SER A 107 -8.09 0.74 14.54
C SER A 107 -9.36 1.50 14.92
N MET A 108 -10.48 0.79 15.00
CA MET A 108 -11.76 1.35 15.47
C MET A 108 -11.70 1.85 16.93
N THR A 109 -10.80 1.30 17.75
CA THR A 109 -10.65 1.73 19.16
C THR A 109 -9.70 2.91 19.33
N HIS A 110 -8.87 3.20 18.32
CA HIS A 110 -7.85 4.26 18.35
C HIS A 110 -8.06 5.31 17.25
N SER A 111 -9.21 5.31 16.56
CA SER A 111 -9.57 6.30 15.54
C SER A 111 -9.81 7.71 16.11
N GLY A 112 -9.34 7.97 17.34
CA GLY A 112 -9.72 9.06 18.23
C GLY A 112 -9.33 10.47 17.81
N ASN A 113 -9.26 10.78 16.51
CA ASN A 113 -9.19 12.14 15.96
C ASN A 113 -9.72 12.27 14.52
N HIS A 114 -10.04 11.18 13.81
CA HIS A 114 -10.54 11.24 12.43
C HIS A 114 -11.99 10.77 12.39
N GLN A 115 -12.91 11.67 12.05
CA GLN A 115 -14.27 11.28 11.70
C GLN A 115 -14.21 10.57 10.34
N LEU A 116 -14.27 9.23 10.35
CA LEU A 116 -14.34 8.45 9.13
C LEU A 116 -15.60 8.83 8.34
N PRO A 117 -15.50 9.08 7.03
CA PRO A 117 -16.68 9.27 6.20
C PRO A 117 -17.61 8.06 6.27
N GLU A 118 -18.92 8.31 6.21
CA GLU A 118 -19.94 7.25 6.32
C GLU A 118 -19.75 6.14 5.29
N ALA A 119 -19.26 6.49 4.09
CA ALA A 119 -18.96 5.54 3.01
C ALA A 119 -17.94 4.45 3.42
N LEU A 120 -17.02 4.73 4.36
CA LEU A 120 -16.00 3.78 4.81
C LEU A 120 -16.51 2.89 5.96
N MET A 121 -17.57 3.30 6.65
CA MET A 121 -18.07 2.65 7.87
C MET A 121 -18.51 1.19 7.68
N PRO A 122 -19.14 0.78 6.56
CA PRO A 122 -19.48 -0.63 6.32
C PRO A 122 -18.26 -1.55 6.40
N LEU A 123 -17.13 -1.17 5.79
CA LEU A 123 -15.88 -1.94 5.86
C LEU A 123 -15.23 -1.82 7.24
N ALA A 124 -15.22 -0.61 7.82
CA ALA A 124 -14.58 -0.33 9.12
C ALA A 124 -15.15 -1.18 10.27
N ARG A 125 -16.45 -1.49 10.21
CA ARG A 125 -17.16 -2.27 11.24
C ARG A 125 -16.95 -3.78 11.12
N LEU A 126 -16.38 -4.27 10.01
CA LEU A 126 -16.14 -5.70 9.85
C LEU A 126 -14.91 -6.14 10.66
N ASN A 127 -15.08 -7.23 11.41
CA ASN A 127 -13.98 -7.89 12.07
C ASN A 127 -13.40 -8.98 11.14
N LEU A 128 -12.49 -8.59 10.24
CA LEU A 128 -11.92 -9.51 9.24
C LEU A 128 -10.55 -10.07 9.64
N LEU A 129 -9.87 -9.47 10.63
CA LEU A 129 -8.53 -9.89 11.03
C LEU A 129 -8.51 -11.35 11.51
N GLY A 130 -7.54 -12.11 11.01
CA GLY A 130 -7.32 -13.51 11.37
C GLY A 130 -8.32 -14.50 10.77
N LYS A 131 -9.35 -14.06 10.03
CA LYS A 131 -10.26 -14.96 9.32
C LYS A 131 -9.60 -15.52 8.07
N ASP A 132 -9.94 -16.77 7.73
CA ASP A 132 -9.66 -17.32 6.40
C ASP A 132 -10.34 -16.48 5.31
N VAL A 133 -9.75 -16.45 4.11
CA VAL A 133 -10.24 -15.60 3.02
C VAL A 133 -11.71 -15.89 2.66
N PRO A 134 -12.17 -17.15 2.51
CA PRO A 134 -13.58 -17.45 2.25
C PRO A 134 -14.54 -16.87 3.30
N SER A 135 -14.27 -17.10 4.59
CA SER A 135 -15.12 -16.59 5.67
C SER A 135 -15.17 -15.07 5.71
N ALA A 136 -14.03 -14.40 5.48
CA ALA A 136 -13.97 -12.94 5.40
C ALA A 136 -14.79 -12.40 4.23
N LEU A 137 -14.66 -13.00 3.04
CA LEU A 137 -15.41 -12.60 1.85
C LEU A 137 -16.92 -12.79 2.02
N MET A 138 -17.38 -13.85 2.71
CA MET A 138 -18.80 -14.03 3.03
C MET A 138 -19.35 -12.87 3.88
N GLN A 139 -18.59 -12.38 4.87
CA GLN A 139 -19.02 -11.22 5.66
C GLN A 139 -19.09 -9.94 4.84
N VAL A 140 -18.12 -9.77 3.95
CA VAL A 140 -18.03 -8.60 3.06
C VAL A 140 -19.19 -8.57 2.06
N VAL A 141 -19.53 -9.72 1.46
CA VAL A 141 -20.70 -9.86 0.58
C VAL A 141 -21.99 -9.53 1.33
N ASN A 142 -22.16 -10.06 2.55
CA ASN A 142 -23.34 -9.79 3.38
C ASN A 142 -23.44 -8.31 3.82
N ALA A 143 -22.32 -7.61 3.90
CA ALA A 143 -22.28 -6.19 4.25
C ALA A 143 -22.69 -5.26 3.10
N ASN A 144 -22.80 -5.78 1.87
CA ASN A 144 -23.21 -5.04 0.66
C ASN A 144 -22.54 -3.65 0.55
N ILE A 145 -21.21 -3.65 0.47
CA ILE A 145 -20.40 -2.43 0.47
C ILE A 145 -20.31 -1.89 -0.97
N ASP A 146 -20.97 -0.77 -1.24
CA ASP A 146 -21.14 -0.23 -2.60
C ASP A 146 -19.80 0.10 -3.31
N ASN A 147 -18.86 0.67 -2.57
CA ASN A 147 -17.62 1.24 -3.12
C ASN A 147 -16.40 0.33 -2.89
N LEU A 148 -16.62 -0.98 -2.86
CA LEU A 148 -15.60 -1.95 -2.52
C LEU A 148 -14.75 -2.36 -3.72
N VAL A 149 -13.45 -2.11 -3.61
CA VAL A 149 -12.41 -2.65 -4.47
C VAL A 149 -11.79 -3.88 -3.80
N SER A 150 -11.56 -4.94 -4.58
CA SER A 150 -10.74 -6.07 -4.15
C SER A 150 -9.53 -6.20 -5.06
N ILE A 151 -8.33 -6.15 -4.46
CA ILE A 151 -7.04 -6.30 -5.12
C ILE A 151 -6.46 -7.66 -4.74
N GLY A 152 -5.86 -8.34 -5.72
CA GLY A 152 -5.04 -9.53 -5.48
C GLY A 152 -3.74 -9.45 -6.23
N GLN A 153 -3.13 -10.61 -6.42
CA GLN A 153 -1.89 -10.76 -7.17
C GLN A 153 -2.03 -11.81 -8.26
N THR A 154 -1.44 -11.54 -9.42
CA THR A 154 -1.23 -12.54 -10.46
C THR A 154 -0.17 -13.55 -10.02
N MET A 155 0.03 -14.62 -10.79
CA MET A 155 1.13 -15.58 -10.56
C MET A 155 2.52 -14.93 -10.67
N SER A 156 2.64 -13.80 -11.39
CA SER A 156 3.85 -12.98 -11.47
C SER A 156 3.93 -11.89 -10.39
N MET A 157 3.09 -11.97 -9.34
CA MET A 157 3.01 -11.03 -8.23
C MET A 157 2.63 -9.58 -8.62
N ARG A 158 2.06 -9.37 -9.81
CA ARG A 158 1.52 -8.08 -10.22
C ARG A 158 0.18 -7.85 -9.53
N LEU A 159 -0.04 -6.63 -9.02
CA LEU A 159 -1.32 -6.28 -8.39
C LEU A 159 -2.40 -6.18 -9.46
N CYS A 160 -3.55 -6.82 -9.22
CA CYS A 160 -4.67 -6.84 -10.16
C CYS A 160 -6.03 -6.67 -9.47
N PHE A 161 -6.99 -6.14 -10.23
CA PHE A 161 -8.37 -5.96 -9.78
C PHE A 161 -9.14 -7.27 -9.84
N LEU A 162 -9.82 -7.61 -8.75
CA LEU A 162 -10.64 -8.82 -8.63
C LEU A 162 -12.12 -8.51 -8.50
N SER A 163 -12.40 -7.34 -7.93
CA SER A 163 -13.71 -6.73 -7.83
C SER A 163 -13.53 -5.22 -7.91
N LEU A 164 -14.49 -4.56 -8.54
CA LEU A 164 -14.56 -3.12 -8.74
C LEU A 164 -15.93 -2.63 -8.27
N PRO A 165 -16.04 -1.38 -7.81
CA PRO A 165 -17.33 -0.75 -7.59
C PRO A 165 -18.09 -0.58 -8.91
N GLN A 166 -19.42 -0.46 -8.84
CA GLN A 166 -20.25 -0.27 -10.03
C GLN A 166 -19.99 1.07 -10.72
N SER A 167 -19.67 2.10 -9.94
CA SER A 167 -19.30 3.43 -10.41
C SER A 167 -18.23 4.01 -9.49
N PHE A 168 -17.36 4.82 -10.09
CA PHE A 168 -16.30 5.56 -9.40
C PHE A 168 -15.97 6.82 -10.19
N LEU A 169 -15.55 7.86 -9.48
CA LEU A 169 -15.24 9.17 -10.04
C LEU A 169 -13.80 9.22 -10.60
N TRP A 170 -12.87 8.52 -9.94
CA TRP A 170 -11.46 8.55 -10.28
C TRP A 170 -10.84 7.16 -10.10
N PRO A 171 -9.90 6.77 -10.97
CA PRO A 171 -9.37 7.51 -12.14
C PRO A 171 -10.37 7.61 -13.30
N GLU A 172 -10.12 8.50 -14.26
CA GLU A 172 -10.84 8.53 -15.54
C GLU A 172 -10.26 7.51 -16.54
N VAL A 173 -10.19 6.24 -16.13
CA VAL A 173 -9.80 5.13 -17.00
C VAL A 173 -10.81 4.00 -16.88
N THR A 174 -11.04 3.29 -17.98
CA THR A 174 -11.83 2.07 -17.95
C THR A 174 -10.97 0.94 -17.39
N ILE A 175 -11.39 0.38 -16.26
CA ILE A 175 -10.70 -0.73 -15.59
C ILE A 175 -11.64 -1.93 -15.61
N GLN A 176 -11.09 -3.09 -15.92
CA GLN A 176 -11.79 -4.37 -15.90
C GLN A 176 -11.22 -5.29 -14.83
N LYS A 177 -12.03 -6.27 -14.45
CA LYS A 177 -11.58 -7.35 -13.57
C LYS A 177 -10.47 -8.15 -14.28
N GLY A 178 -9.37 -8.33 -13.58
CA GLY A 178 -8.17 -9.03 -14.06
C GLY A 178 -7.06 -8.06 -14.47
N ASP A 179 -7.39 -6.80 -14.75
CA ASP A 179 -6.38 -5.83 -15.18
C ASP A 179 -5.37 -5.56 -14.06
N THR A 180 -4.11 -5.37 -14.46
CA THR A 180 -3.02 -5.06 -13.53
C THR A 180 -2.81 -3.56 -13.40
N LEU A 181 -2.41 -3.11 -12.21
CA LEU A 181 -2.21 -1.68 -11.92
C LEU A 181 -1.24 -1.02 -12.90
N ASP A 182 -0.15 -1.71 -13.27
CA ASP A 182 0.88 -1.20 -14.18
C ASP A 182 0.45 -1.14 -15.65
N GLU A 183 -0.70 -1.73 -16.00
CA GLU A 183 -1.33 -1.62 -17.32
C GLU A 183 -2.43 -0.56 -17.36
N CYS A 184 -3.18 -0.38 -16.26
CA CYS A 184 -4.30 0.56 -16.21
C CYS A 184 -3.89 2.01 -15.94
N PHE A 185 -2.79 2.23 -15.23
CA PHE A 185 -2.48 3.52 -14.64
C PHE A 185 -1.17 4.12 -15.16
N PRO A 186 -1.09 5.46 -15.22
CA PRO A 186 0.20 6.13 -15.29
C PRO A 186 1.06 5.80 -14.07
N LYS A 187 2.39 5.85 -14.23
CA LYS A 187 3.36 5.37 -13.22
C LYS A 187 3.22 6.01 -11.84
N ASP A 188 2.87 7.28 -11.77
CA ASP A 188 2.66 7.99 -10.50
C ASP A 188 1.55 7.34 -9.68
N THR A 189 0.43 7.05 -10.33
CA THR A 189 -0.78 6.47 -9.75
C THR A 189 -0.59 4.99 -9.48
N GLU A 190 0.04 4.27 -10.40
CA GLU A 190 0.45 2.88 -10.23
C GLU A 190 1.29 2.72 -8.97
N TYR A 191 2.36 3.52 -8.83
CA TYR A 191 3.27 3.42 -7.68
C TYR A 191 2.58 3.85 -6.40
N TRP A 192 1.77 4.91 -6.43
CA TRP A 192 1.03 5.38 -5.27
C TRP A 192 0.12 4.27 -4.71
N LEU A 193 -0.72 3.65 -5.55
CA LEU A 193 -1.56 2.52 -5.14
C LEU A 193 -0.75 1.27 -4.76
N SER A 194 0.33 0.99 -5.48
CA SER A 194 1.19 -0.16 -5.21
C SER A 194 1.83 -0.08 -3.84
N VAL A 195 2.32 1.10 -3.42
CA VAL A 195 2.85 1.30 -2.06
C VAL A 195 1.80 0.92 -1.03
N ILE A 196 0.55 1.36 -1.19
CA ILE A 196 -0.51 1.12 -0.21
C ILE A 196 -0.86 -0.37 -0.13
N TYR A 197 -1.11 -1.01 -1.26
CA TYR A 197 -1.55 -2.41 -1.30
C TYR A 197 -0.42 -3.39 -0.90
N GLU A 198 0.81 -3.15 -1.34
CA GLU A 198 1.97 -3.96 -0.92
C GLU A 198 2.23 -3.81 0.58
N THR A 199 2.10 -2.59 1.11
CA THR A 199 2.23 -2.33 2.55
C THR A 199 1.15 -3.05 3.36
N ALA A 200 -0.10 -3.02 2.89
CA ALA A 200 -1.19 -3.75 3.55
C ALA A 200 -0.91 -5.26 3.60
N PHE A 201 -0.42 -5.85 2.51
CA PHE A 201 -0.04 -7.26 2.49
C PHE A 201 1.14 -7.58 3.43
N ALA A 202 2.10 -6.67 3.57
CA ALA A 202 3.26 -6.83 4.46
C ALA A 202 2.88 -6.72 5.94
N LEU A 203 2.04 -5.75 6.27
CA LEU A 203 1.60 -5.52 7.64
C LEU A 203 0.59 -6.55 8.12
N LYS A 204 -0.27 -7.05 7.21
CA LYS A 204 -1.44 -7.87 7.54
C LYS A 204 -2.36 -7.20 8.57
N LEU A 205 -2.33 -5.87 8.60
CA LEU A 205 -3.15 -5.01 9.45
C LEU A 205 -3.84 -3.95 8.60
N PRO A 206 -5.02 -3.46 9.04
CA PRO A 206 -5.77 -2.48 8.28
C PRO A 206 -5.05 -1.13 8.31
N LEU A 207 -5.18 -0.38 7.22
CA LEU A 207 -4.57 0.93 7.03
C LEU A 207 -5.62 1.98 6.74
N TYR A 208 -5.36 3.19 7.19
CA TYR A 208 -6.10 4.37 6.84
C TYR A 208 -5.18 5.30 6.05
N HIS A 209 -5.57 5.58 4.82
CA HIS A 209 -4.83 6.40 3.88
C HIS A 209 -5.70 7.58 3.51
N HIS A 210 -5.23 8.80 3.77
CA HIS A 210 -6.02 10.00 3.62
C HIS A 210 -5.14 11.18 3.22
N GLY A 211 -5.75 12.26 2.78
CA GLY A 211 -5.01 13.45 2.37
C GLY A 211 -5.72 14.18 1.25
N ILE A 212 -4.96 14.74 0.31
CA ILE A 212 -5.47 15.53 -0.81
C ILE A 212 -5.12 14.86 -2.14
N ILE A 213 -6.09 14.80 -3.05
CA ILE A 213 -5.93 14.33 -4.43
C ILE A 213 -6.28 15.46 -5.41
N LYS A 214 -5.46 15.63 -6.44
CA LYS A 214 -5.68 16.53 -7.57
C LYS A 214 -6.49 15.82 -8.64
N MET A 215 -7.69 16.33 -8.92
CA MET A 215 -8.67 15.71 -9.83
C MET A 215 -8.67 16.43 -11.19
N SER A 216 -7.53 16.38 -11.88
CA SER A 216 -7.33 16.97 -13.20
C SER A 216 -8.18 16.26 -14.26
N GLY A 217 -8.86 17.02 -15.12
CA GLY A 217 -9.63 16.51 -16.27
C GLY A 217 -11.06 16.08 -15.95
N ILE A 218 -11.39 15.84 -14.67
CA ILE A 218 -12.72 15.39 -14.22
C ILE A 218 -13.59 16.59 -13.82
N MET A 219 -13.00 17.59 -13.16
CA MET A 219 -13.67 18.84 -12.79
C MET A 219 -13.17 19.99 -13.68
N PRO A 220 -13.99 21.04 -13.92
CA PRO A 220 -13.64 22.16 -14.81
C PRO A 220 -12.33 22.87 -14.42
N ASP A 221 -12.01 22.86 -13.13
CA ASP A 221 -10.77 23.37 -12.56
C ASP A 221 -9.99 22.20 -11.93
N ASP A 222 -8.65 22.31 -11.92
CA ASP A 222 -7.71 21.39 -11.25
C ASP A 222 -7.99 21.37 -9.73
N THR A 223 -9.03 20.65 -9.35
CA THR A 223 -9.62 20.69 -8.02
C THR A 223 -8.86 19.75 -7.11
N HIS A 224 -8.50 20.27 -5.93
CA HIS A 224 -7.83 19.51 -4.88
C HIS A 224 -8.88 19.09 -3.86
N LEU A 225 -9.17 17.80 -3.82
CA LEU A 225 -10.22 17.25 -2.97
C LEU A 225 -9.61 16.43 -1.85
N PRO A 226 -10.14 16.52 -0.61
CA PRO A 226 -9.76 15.57 0.43
C PRO A 226 -10.25 14.18 0.06
N PHE A 227 -9.39 13.19 0.24
CA PHE A 227 -9.74 11.78 0.04
C PHE A 227 -9.50 10.97 1.31
N HIS A 228 -10.26 9.89 1.41
CA HIS A 228 -10.21 8.94 2.50
C HIS A 228 -10.26 7.54 1.92
N ARG A 229 -9.38 6.67 2.39
CA ARG A 229 -9.31 5.27 1.99
C ARG A 229 -9.08 4.39 3.20
N LEU A 230 -9.97 3.42 3.37
CA LEU A 230 -9.75 2.30 4.27
C LEU A 230 -9.22 1.12 3.47
N ILE A 231 -8.17 0.47 3.99
CA ILE A 231 -7.53 -0.70 3.37
C ILE A 231 -7.52 -1.83 4.38
N TYR A 232 -8.02 -3.00 3.99
CA TYR A 232 -8.14 -4.16 4.85
C TYR A 232 -7.49 -5.39 4.19
N PRO A 233 -6.34 -5.87 4.67
CA PRO A 233 -5.71 -7.06 4.12
C PRO A 233 -6.40 -8.33 4.61
N LEU A 234 -6.68 -9.24 3.68
CA LEU A 234 -7.06 -10.63 3.92
C LEU A 234 -5.83 -11.51 3.63
N ALA A 235 -4.96 -11.64 4.63
CA ALA A 235 -3.71 -12.39 4.52
C ALA A 235 -3.43 -13.25 5.76
N PRO A 236 -4.36 -14.14 6.16
CA PRO A 236 -4.20 -14.96 7.35
C PRO A 236 -3.00 -15.91 7.19
N ILE A 237 -2.32 -16.20 8.30
CA ILE A 237 -1.11 -17.05 8.31
C ILE A 237 -1.40 -18.46 7.79
N SER A 238 -2.65 -18.93 7.92
CA SER A 238 -3.12 -20.23 7.47
C SER A 238 -3.29 -20.34 5.95
N ASP A 239 -3.40 -19.23 5.22
CA ASP A 239 -3.71 -19.24 3.79
C ASP A 239 -2.46 -19.12 2.93
N ARG A 240 -2.55 -19.65 1.71
CA ARG A 240 -1.47 -19.50 0.73
C ARG A 240 -1.46 -18.07 0.17
N PRO A 241 -0.28 -17.48 -0.12
CA PRO A 241 -0.18 -16.11 -0.61
C PRO A 241 -1.00 -15.77 -1.86
N HIS A 242 -1.24 -16.73 -2.75
CA HIS A 242 -2.06 -16.53 -3.95
C HIS A 242 -3.55 -16.27 -3.64
N ASN A 243 -4.02 -16.64 -2.44
CA ASN A 243 -5.38 -16.34 -1.98
C ASN A 243 -5.46 -14.99 -1.28
N TYR A 244 -4.32 -14.36 -0.96
CA TYR A 244 -4.34 -13.09 -0.27
C TYR A 244 -5.02 -12.03 -1.12
N ARG A 245 -5.83 -11.21 -0.44
CA ARG A 245 -6.49 -10.07 -1.06
C ARG A 245 -6.33 -8.84 -0.19
N VAL A 246 -6.48 -7.68 -0.80
CA VAL A 246 -6.67 -6.43 -0.09
C VAL A 246 -8.03 -5.89 -0.49
N LEU A 247 -8.85 -5.59 0.50
CA LEU A 247 -10.11 -4.89 0.33
C LEU A 247 -9.87 -3.40 0.53
N SER A 248 -10.45 -2.56 -0.31
CA SER A 248 -10.36 -1.12 -0.14
C SER A 248 -11.69 -0.45 -0.41
N VAL A 249 -12.00 0.57 0.38
CA VAL A 249 -13.08 1.51 0.11
C VAL A 249 -12.48 2.90 0.18
N ALA A 250 -12.74 3.72 -0.84
CA ALA A 250 -12.23 5.07 -0.88
C ALA A 250 -13.28 6.06 -1.41
N CYS A 251 -13.20 7.29 -0.94
CA CYS A 251 -14.07 8.38 -1.38
C CYS A 251 -13.35 9.73 -1.29
N VAL A 252 -13.84 10.71 -2.06
CA VAL A 252 -13.53 12.14 -1.89
C VAL A 252 -14.67 12.83 -1.14
N THR A 253 -14.38 13.66 -0.14
CA THR A 253 -15.45 14.25 0.72
C THR A 253 -16.22 15.39 0.07
N ASP A 254 -15.75 15.92 -1.06
CA ASP A 254 -16.40 17.01 -1.78
C ASP A 254 -16.35 16.72 -3.29
N PRO A 255 -17.50 16.67 -4.01
CA PRO A 255 -18.88 16.70 -3.51
C PRO A 255 -19.35 15.28 -3.10
N ASP A 256 -20.05 15.18 -1.96
CA ASP A 256 -20.86 14.03 -1.54
C ASP A 256 -20.19 12.65 -1.37
N ASN A 257 -18.98 12.57 -0.79
CA ASN A 257 -18.30 11.28 -0.55
C ASN A 257 -18.20 10.40 -1.82
N ALA A 258 -18.00 11.03 -2.98
CA ALA A 258 -18.00 10.33 -4.26
C ALA A 258 -16.95 9.19 -4.27
N PRO A 259 -17.31 7.98 -4.74
CA PRO A 259 -16.40 6.85 -4.78
C PRO A 259 -15.16 7.12 -5.63
N ILE A 260 -14.01 6.66 -5.16
CA ILE A 260 -12.80 6.52 -5.97
C ILE A 260 -12.24 5.11 -5.81
N ILE A 261 -11.47 4.65 -6.80
CA ILE A 261 -10.79 3.33 -6.73
C ILE A 261 -9.60 3.38 -5.82
#